data_AF-A0AAU9XBT2-F1
#
_entry.id   AF-A0AAU9XBT2-F1
#
_cell.length_a   1.000
_cell.length_b   1.000
_cell.length_c   1.000
_cell.angle_alpha   90.00
_cell.angle_beta   90.00
_cell.angle_gamma   90.00
#
_symmetry.space_group_name_H-M   'P 1'
#
loop_
_entity.id
_entity.type
_entity.pdbx_description
1 polymer ?
#
loop_
_entity_poly.entity_id
_entity_poly.type
_entity_poly.pdbx_seq_one_letter_code
_entity_poly.pdbx_strand_id
1 'polypeptide(L)'
;KGLRQNHLVFVITGIFLLVLFVGANRDLCGSVFKTQVGYALLGHVMTKTDVLDEFECQLKCLGNGSCKSFNVHHKSNNTKRICELNNITWQMNPDDFKQKKGSTYFGSVQVSKKNASLKFACYRVGFYRR
;
A
#
# COMPACT_ATOMS: atom_id res chain seq x y z
N LYS A 1 -37.18 -24.57 -31.59
CA LYS A 1 -36.87 -23.13 -31.39
C LYS A 1 -36.56 -22.77 -29.92
N GLY A 2 -37.03 -23.52 -28.91
CA GLY A 2 -36.78 -23.23 -27.48
C GLY A 2 -35.38 -23.55 -26.91
N LEU A 3 -34.68 -24.57 -27.43
CA LEU A 3 -33.37 -24.98 -26.87
C LEU A 3 -32.25 -23.96 -27.13
N ARG A 4 -32.32 -23.26 -28.27
CA ARG A 4 -31.35 -22.21 -28.66
C ARG A 4 -31.56 -20.91 -27.88
N GLN A 5 -32.81 -20.58 -27.54
CA GLN A 5 -33.15 -19.41 -26.73
C GLN A 5 -32.65 -19.56 -25.29
N ASN A 6 -32.87 -20.72 -24.68
CA ASN A 6 -32.41 -21.00 -23.31
C ASN A 6 -30.89 -20.97 -23.22
N HIS A 7 -30.19 -21.57 -24.20
CA HIS A 7 -28.73 -21.55 -24.27
C HIS A 7 -28.18 -20.11 -24.38
N LEU A 8 -28.82 -19.26 -25.17
CA LEU A 8 -28.41 -17.86 -25.31
C LEU A 8 -28.60 -17.08 -23.99
N VAL A 9 -29.69 -17.35 -23.26
CA VAL A 9 -29.96 -16.73 -21.95
C VAL A 9 -28.89 -17.14 -20.93
N PHE A 10 -28.52 -18.42 -20.84
CA PHE A 10 -27.45 -18.87 -19.93
C PHE A 10 -26.08 -18.26 -20.24
N VAL A 11 -25.77 -18.10 -21.53
CA VAL A 11 -24.52 -17.46 -21.95
C VAL A 11 -24.51 -15.97 -21.56
N ILE A 12 -25.61 -15.26 -21.80
CA ILE A 12 -25.72 -13.83 -21.47
C ILE A 12 -25.65 -13.60 -19.95
N THR A 13 -26.37 -14.38 -19.15
CA THR A 13 -26.34 -14.24 -17.69
C THR A 13 -24.97 -14.60 -17.11
N GLY A 14 -24.30 -15.62 -17.65
CA GLY A 14 -22.92 -15.96 -17.27
C GLY A 14 -21.92 -14.84 -17.58
N ILE A 15 -22.00 -14.25 -18.76
CA ILE A 15 -21.15 -13.10 -19.14
C ILE A 15 -21.42 -11.91 -18.21
N PHE A 16 -22.69 -11.60 -17.91
CA PHE A 16 -23.04 -10.49 -17.03
C PHE A 16 -22.50 -10.70 -15.61
N LEU A 17 -22.59 -11.91 -15.07
CA LEU A 17 -22.02 -12.27 -13.76
C LEU A 17 -20.48 -12.15 -13.76
N LEU A 18 -19.81 -12.57 -14.83
CA LEU A 18 -18.36 -12.39 -14.99
C LEU A 18 -17.99 -10.91 -15.05
N VAL A 19 -18.75 -10.09 -15.79
CA VAL A 19 -18.52 -8.64 -15.89
C VAL A 19 -18.74 -7.95 -14.55
N LEU A 20 -19.78 -8.30 -13.79
CA LEU A 20 -20.02 -7.78 -12.44
C LEU A 20 -18.88 -8.18 -11.48
N PHE A 21 -18.42 -9.43 -11.55
CA PHE A 21 -17.32 -9.93 -10.72
C PHE A 21 -15.99 -9.22 -11.04
N VAL A 22 -15.71 -8.99 -12.33
CA VAL A 22 -14.53 -8.26 -12.80
C VAL A 22 -14.62 -6.76 -12.51
N GLY A 23 -15.82 -6.18 -12.60
CA GLY A 23 -16.08 -4.74 -12.40
C GLY A 23 -16.10 -4.31 -10.93
N ALA A 24 -16.41 -5.22 -10.00
CA ALA A 24 -16.41 -4.93 -8.57
C ALA A 24 -14.99 -4.76 -7.96
N ASN A 25 -13.92 -5.07 -8.69
CA ASN A 25 -12.58 -5.23 -8.10
C ASN A 25 -11.44 -4.66 -8.95
N ARG A 26 -11.42 -3.39 -9.37
CA ARG A 26 -10.20 -2.83 -10.02
C ARG A 26 -9.92 -1.35 -9.72
N ASP A 27 -9.65 -1.05 -8.45
CA ASP A 27 -8.78 0.08 -8.06
C ASP A 27 -7.68 -0.42 -7.11
N LEU A 28 -6.95 -1.48 -7.48
CA LEU A 28 -5.72 -1.85 -6.75
C LEU A 28 -4.55 -0.99 -7.25
N CYS A 29 -4.61 0.31 -6.95
CA CYS A 29 -3.48 1.19 -7.13
C CYS A 29 -2.43 0.86 -6.05
N GLY A 30 -1.26 0.35 -6.46
CA GLY A 30 -0.16 0.12 -5.55
C GLY A 30 0.29 1.43 -4.90
N SER A 31 0.29 1.49 -3.57
CA SER A 31 0.86 2.63 -2.85
C SER A 31 2.38 2.56 -2.93
N VAL A 32 2.98 3.58 -3.54
CA VAL A 32 4.43 3.76 -3.54
C VAL A 32 4.81 4.54 -2.28
N PHE A 33 5.66 3.95 -1.45
CA PHE A 33 6.29 4.66 -0.33
C PHE A 33 7.68 5.14 -0.74
N LYS A 34 8.02 6.38 -0.40
CA LYS A 34 9.39 6.88 -0.44
C LYS A 34 10.11 6.46 0.84
N THR A 35 11.28 5.84 0.69
CA THR A 35 12.06 5.31 1.80
C THR A 35 13.26 6.20 2.11
N GLN A 36 13.55 6.42 3.39
CA GLN A 36 14.74 7.11 3.86
C GLN A 36 15.39 6.34 5.01
N VAL A 37 16.58 5.78 4.77
CA VAL A 37 17.36 5.05 5.78
C VAL A 37 18.03 6.03 6.74
N GLY A 38 18.05 5.67 8.03
CA GLY A 38 18.67 6.46 9.09
C GLY A 38 17.81 7.61 9.59
N TYR A 39 16.54 7.67 9.20
CA TYR A 39 15.60 8.72 9.60
C TYR A 39 14.31 8.11 10.17
N ALA A 40 13.62 8.90 10.98
CA ALA A 40 12.30 8.59 11.50
C ALA A 40 11.50 9.88 11.68
N LEU A 41 10.17 9.77 11.54
CA LEU A 41 9.25 10.84 11.92
C LEU A 41 8.88 10.67 13.40
N LEU A 42 9.12 11.70 14.22
CA LEU A 42 8.95 11.63 15.68
C LEU A 42 7.65 12.31 16.13
N GLY A 43 7.04 11.85 17.23
CA GLY A 43 5.88 12.52 17.84
C GLY A 43 4.53 12.29 17.15
N HIS A 44 4.50 11.60 16.01
CA HIS A 44 3.29 11.38 15.19
C HIS A 44 2.81 9.93 15.14
N VAL A 45 3.31 9.10 16.06
CA VAL A 45 3.03 7.65 16.09
C VAL A 45 1.61 7.41 16.61
N MET A 46 0.76 6.86 15.76
CA MET A 46 -0.58 6.41 16.13
C MET A 46 -0.56 5.01 16.74
N THR A 47 0.28 4.13 16.21
CA THR A 47 0.28 2.71 16.56
C THR A 47 1.68 2.17 16.46
N LYS A 48 2.07 1.37 17.45
CA LYS A 48 3.37 0.73 17.54
C LYS A 48 3.19 -0.78 17.69
N THR A 49 3.76 -1.56 16.79
CA THR A 49 3.65 -3.02 16.79
C THR A 49 4.99 -3.68 16.48
N ASP A 50 5.18 -4.90 16.99
CA ASP A 50 6.25 -5.75 16.51
C ASP A 50 5.84 -6.43 15.20
N VAL A 51 6.77 -6.47 14.26
CA VAL A 51 6.62 -7.08 12.94
C VAL A 51 7.84 -7.95 12.63
N LEU A 52 7.67 -8.94 11.75
CA LEU A 52 8.79 -9.75 11.28
C LEU A 52 9.68 -8.95 10.33
N ASP A 53 9.06 -8.20 9.43
CA ASP A 53 9.74 -7.42 8.39
C ASP A 53 9.02 -6.10 8.10
N GLU A 54 9.64 -5.29 7.24
CA GLU A 54 9.09 -4.00 6.80
C GLU A 54 7.83 -4.16 5.94
N PHE A 55 7.67 -5.29 5.26
CA PHE A 55 6.52 -5.55 4.40
C PHE A 55 5.25 -5.75 5.23
N GLU A 56 5.33 -6.45 6.35
CA GLU A 56 4.21 -6.55 7.30
C GLU A 56 3.78 -5.15 7.83
N CYS A 57 4.75 -4.27 8.12
CA CYS A 57 4.47 -2.89 8.53
C CYS A 57 3.77 -2.09 7.42
N GLN A 58 4.24 -2.25 6.18
CA GLN A 58 3.61 -1.64 5.01
C GLN A 58 2.16 -2.10 4.85
N LEU A 59 1.88 -3.40 4.93
CA LEU A 59 0.52 -3.93 4.84
C LEU A 59 -0.38 -3.40 5.96
N LYS A 60 0.13 -3.28 7.20
CA LYS A 60 -0.60 -2.66 8.31
C LYS A 60 -0.94 -1.19 8.04
N CYS A 61 -0.01 -0.45 7.43
CA CYS A 61 -0.28 0.94 7.03
C CYS A 61 -1.36 1.01 5.93
N LEU A 62 -1.28 0.13 4.92
CA LEU A 62 -2.29 0.08 3.84
C LEU A 62 -3.68 -0.32 4.33
N GLY A 63 -3.76 -1.20 5.33
CA GLY A 63 -4.99 -1.58 5.98
C GLY A 63 -5.58 -0.52 6.91
N ASN A 64 -4.85 0.58 7.19
CA ASN A 64 -5.28 1.65 8.08
C ASN A 64 -5.42 2.97 7.31
N GLY A 65 -6.65 3.42 7.05
CA GLY A 65 -6.93 4.63 6.27
C GLY A 65 -6.36 5.94 6.85
N SER A 66 -6.05 5.96 8.15
CA SER A 66 -5.40 7.09 8.81
C SER A 66 -3.88 7.09 8.62
N CYS A 67 -3.28 5.96 8.24
CA CYS A 67 -1.84 5.86 8.05
C CYS A 67 -1.39 6.61 6.80
N LYS A 68 -0.39 7.50 6.96
CA LYS A 68 0.22 8.26 5.87
C LYS A 68 1.71 7.95 5.72
N SER A 69 2.38 7.55 6.79
CA SER A 69 3.76 7.07 6.77
C SER A 69 4.00 6.07 7.90
N PHE A 70 5.15 5.41 7.89
CA PHE A 70 5.56 4.55 8.99
C PHE A 70 7.08 4.57 9.19
N ASN A 71 7.53 4.28 10.42
CA ASN A 71 8.92 4.02 10.74
C ASN A 71 9.11 2.53 11.02
N VAL A 72 10.25 1.98 10.62
CA VAL A 72 10.71 0.64 10.99
C VAL A 72 12.01 0.76 11.75
N HIS A 73 12.07 0.20 12.96
CA HIS A 73 13.27 0.19 13.79
C HIS A 73 13.79 -1.24 13.95
N HIS A 74 15.09 -1.42 13.73
CA HIS A 74 15.78 -2.68 13.96
C HIS A 74 16.00 -2.88 15.46
N LYS A 75 15.61 -4.03 16.02
CA LYS A 75 16.01 -4.44 17.36
C LYS A 75 17.39 -5.10 17.32
N SER A 76 18.17 -4.96 18.39
CA SER A 76 19.52 -5.55 18.52
C SER A 76 19.56 -7.07 18.31
N ASN A 77 18.45 -7.78 18.56
CA ASN A 77 18.37 -9.24 18.43
C ASN A 77 17.87 -9.71 17.05
N ASN A 78 17.77 -8.82 16.05
CA ASN A 78 17.50 -9.05 14.62
C ASN A 78 16.26 -9.86 14.20
N THR A 79 15.52 -10.50 15.12
CA THR A 79 14.39 -11.38 14.79
C THR A 79 13.05 -10.66 14.63
N LYS A 80 12.88 -9.50 15.26
CA LYS A 80 11.68 -8.67 15.15
C LYS A 80 12.06 -7.21 14.97
N ARG A 81 11.26 -6.48 14.20
CA ARG A 81 11.37 -5.05 13.99
C ARG A 81 10.20 -4.35 14.66
N ILE A 82 10.42 -3.11 15.08
CA ILE A 82 9.35 -2.26 15.61
C ILE A 82 8.81 -1.45 14.44
N CYS A 83 7.51 -1.57 14.19
CA CYS A 83 6.75 -0.79 13.24
C CYS A 83 5.99 0.32 13.98
N GLU A 84 6.21 1.58 13.60
CA GLU A 84 5.48 2.75 14.10
C GLU A 84 4.69 3.39 12.95
N LEU A 85 3.36 3.31 12.98
CA LEU A 85 2.49 3.93 11.98
C LEU A 85 2.23 5.40 12.35
N ASN A 86 2.31 6.31 11.39
CA ASN A 86 2.10 7.74 11.57
C ASN A 86 0.92 8.26 10.74
N ASN A 87 0.15 9.19 11.31
CA ASN A 87 -0.97 9.85 10.62
C ASN A 87 -0.53 10.97 9.68
N ILE A 88 0.75 11.32 9.66
CA ILE A 88 1.32 12.36 8.81
C ILE A 88 2.55 11.87 8.04
N THR A 89 3.10 12.71 7.17
CA THR A 89 4.33 12.48 6.40
C THR A 89 5.35 13.58 6.73
N TRP A 90 6.62 13.33 6.42
CA TRP A 90 7.70 14.31 6.63
C TRP A 90 7.45 15.65 5.90
N GLN A 91 6.74 15.66 4.77
CA GLN A 91 6.42 16.92 4.07
C GLN A 91 5.42 17.78 4.84
N MET A 92 4.53 17.16 5.62
CA MET A 92 3.54 17.90 6.41
C MET A 92 4.15 18.49 7.68
N ASN A 93 5.15 17.82 8.25
CA ASN A 93 5.92 18.35 9.37
C ASN A 93 7.41 17.97 9.24
N PRO A 94 8.20 18.79 8.53
CA PRO A 94 9.62 18.52 8.30
C PRO A 94 10.46 18.61 9.57
N ASP A 95 10.04 19.41 10.55
CA ASP A 95 10.81 19.64 11.77
C ASP A 95 10.93 18.36 12.60
N ASP A 96 9.91 17.51 12.57
CA ASP A 96 9.91 16.23 13.30
C ASP A 96 10.55 15.08 12.53
N PHE A 97 11.02 15.33 11.31
CA PHE A 97 11.75 14.36 10.50
C PHE A 97 13.24 14.38 10.86
N LYS A 98 13.64 13.50 11.77
CA LYS A 98 14.98 13.51 12.37
C LYS A 98 15.79 12.28 12.00
N GLN A 99 17.11 12.44 12.03
CA GLN A 99 18.03 11.31 11.98
C GLN A 99 17.82 10.41 13.20
N LYS A 100 17.69 9.12 12.96
CA LYS A 100 17.55 8.09 14.00
C LYS A 100 18.22 6.81 13.50
N LYS A 101 19.43 6.55 14.00
CA LYS A 101 20.22 5.36 13.62
C LYS A 101 19.42 4.08 13.88
N GLY A 102 19.54 3.10 12.97
CA GLY A 102 18.80 1.83 13.05
C GLY A 102 17.33 1.94 12.65
N SER A 103 16.89 3.10 12.16
CA SER A 103 15.52 3.36 11.72
C SER A 103 15.46 3.60 10.22
N THR A 104 14.34 3.23 9.63
CA THR A 104 14.01 3.54 8.24
C THR A 104 12.61 4.13 8.19
N TYR A 105 12.47 5.28 7.55
CA TYR A 105 11.20 5.94 7.33
C TYR A 105 10.61 5.57 5.96
N PHE A 106 9.29 5.39 5.89
CA PHE A 106 8.53 5.11 4.68
C PHE A 106 7.31 6.04 4.60
N GLY A 107 7.29 6.94 3.62
CA GLY A 107 6.21 7.92 3.44
C GLY A 107 5.40 7.69 2.18
N SER A 108 4.07 7.70 2.28
CA SER A 108 3.20 7.58 1.11
C SER A 108 3.46 8.72 0.11
N VAL A 109 3.55 8.39 -1.17
CA VAL A 109 3.60 9.39 -2.24
C VAL A 109 2.18 9.66 -2.69
N GLN A 110 1.69 10.89 -2.46
CA GLN A 110 0.44 11.30 -3.07
C GLN A 110 0.63 11.39 -4.59
N VAL A 111 0.03 10.45 -5.31
CA VAL A 111 -0.05 10.52 -6.78
C VAL A 111 -1.08 11.60 -7.11
N SER A 112 -0.64 12.85 -7.26
CA SER A 112 -1.48 13.91 -7.81
C SER A 112 -2.01 13.44 -9.18
N LYS A 113 -3.33 13.55 -9.39
CA LYS A 113 -4.01 13.25 -10.67
C LYS A 113 -3.40 13.97 -11.89
N LYS A 114 -2.52 14.94 -11.67
CA LYS A 114 -1.76 15.71 -12.67
C LYS A 114 -0.54 14.98 -13.25
N ASN A 115 0.04 13.99 -12.55
CA ASN A 115 1.17 13.22 -13.07
C ASN A 115 0.69 11.91 -13.68
N ALA A 116 0.23 11.99 -14.94
CA ALA A 116 -0.09 10.83 -15.76
C ALA A 116 1.09 9.84 -15.89
N SER A 117 2.33 10.26 -15.64
CA SER A 117 3.52 9.40 -15.63
C SER A 117 3.69 8.52 -14.38
N LEU A 118 3.01 8.78 -13.26
CA LEU A 118 2.98 7.86 -12.10
C LEU A 118 1.70 7.00 -12.05
N LYS A 119 0.72 7.26 -12.93
CA LYS A 119 -0.42 6.35 -13.13
C LYS A 119 0.01 4.96 -13.61
N PHE A 120 1.24 4.79 -14.09
CA PHE A 120 1.72 3.56 -14.72
C PHE A 120 2.06 2.41 -13.77
N ALA A 121 2.07 2.58 -12.44
CA ALA A 121 2.15 1.42 -11.54
C ALA A 121 0.81 0.64 -11.44
N CYS A 122 -0.30 1.25 -11.85
CA CYS A 122 -1.63 0.66 -11.77
C CYS A 122 -1.97 -0.31 -12.93
N TYR A 123 -1.05 -0.53 -13.88
CA TYR A 123 -1.34 -1.31 -15.09
C TYR A 123 -0.46 -2.55 -15.34
N ARG A 124 0.53 -2.86 -14.50
CA ARG A 124 1.30 -4.11 -14.61
C ARG A 124 1.66 -4.68 -13.25
N VAL A 125 0.76 -5.49 -12.67
CA VAL A 125 1.19 -6.59 -11.79
C VAL A 125 1.72 -7.70 -12.70
N GLY A 126 2.92 -7.48 -13.23
CA GLY A 126 3.77 -8.51 -13.80
C GLY A 126 4.98 -8.62 -12.89
N PHE A 127 5.13 -9.76 -12.23
CA PHE A 127 6.28 -10.13 -11.42
C PHE A 127 7.58 -9.52 -11.95
N TYR A 128 8.17 -8.57 -11.23
CA TYR A 128 9.60 -8.27 -11.41
C TYR A 128 10.34 -9.42 -10.75
N ARG A 129 10.59 -10.47 -11.54
CA ARG A 129 11.40 -11.62 -11.13
C ARG A 129 12.79 -11.43 -11.72
N ARG A 130 13.74 -11.26 -10.80
CA ARG A 130 15.20 -11.31 -10.94
C ARG A 130 15.88 -10.08 -11.52
#